data_AF-A0A4Q5SX13-F1
#
_entry.id   AF-A0A4Q5SX13-F1
#
_cell.length_a   1.000
_cell.length_b   1.000
_cell.length_c   1.000
_cell.angle_alpha   90.00
_cell.angle_beta   90.00
_cell.angle_gamma   90.00
#
_symmetry.space_group_name_H-M   'P 1'
#
loop_
_entity.id
_entity.type
_entity.pdbx_description
1 polymer ?
#
loop_
_entity_poly.entity_id
_entity_poly.type
_entity_poly.pdbx_seq_one_letter_code
_entity_poly.pdbx_strand_id
1 'polypeptide(L)'
;MRLRNYTLALLLLTAACKKKDDEAAPAPGRSGPNVSSASLTTQMAAGNYTVYNRYGTGVSTLQPTTGSGQTWNYSSLTGGTVDTMRFASASNATFGGATYSRSQLVDFGVGGNTQPVNITTYFQVSSGGWFELGHSLPALSFTAPAPPAPPTATITFAAQSNVYTPNKLPWTPALPAYEGDSVSFNSMIQDSGRVTAPNFFLSNTPVAMKTTSTGVVKVVGSGMLQLPGTSAAINAMLIRRTFTRVNNFLLNGTTPPVQLLTMLGITDGQSTAVVAYDFYGQGNEGYLGSIYRENGTTLYAYFRKN
;
A
#
# COMPACT_ATOMS: atom_id res chain seq x y z
N MET A 1 -43.12 -32.63 -1.00
CA MET A 1 -43.86 -31.76 -1.95
C MET A 1 -43.98 -30.38 -1.28
N ARG A 2 -43.10 -29.40 -1.50
CA ARG A 2 -42.77 -28.70 -2.74
C ARG A 2 -41.30 -28.28 -2.71
N LEU A 3 -40.58 -28.60 -3.79
CA LEU A 3 -39.29 -28.02 -4.14
C LEU A 3 -39.48 -26.53 -4.47
N ARG A 4 -38.55 -25.68 -4.03
CA ARG A 4 -38.31 -24.39 -4.66
C ARG A 4 -36.85 -24.26 -5.05
N ASN A 5 -36.68 -24.29 -6.37
CA ASN A 5 -35.50 -23.93 -7.12
C ASN A 5 -35.06 -22.51 -6.78
N TYR A 6 -33.77 -22.31 -6.50
CA TYR A 6 -33.10 -21.07 -6.84
C TYR A 6 -31.84 -21.36 -7.65
N THR A 7 -31.88 -20.73 -8.80
CA THR A 7 -31.06 -20.83 -9.99
C THR A 7 -29.60 -20.51 -9.71
N LEU A 8 -28.74 -21.38 -10.22
CA LEU A 8 -27.32 -21.18 -10.45
C LEU A 8 -27.10 -19.84 -11.18
N ALA A 9 -26.50 -18.85 -10.52
CA ALA A 9 -25.90 -17.71 -11.20
C ALA A 9 -24.44 -18.07 -11.52
N LEU A 10 -24.25 -18.77 -12.63
CA LEU A 10 -22.95 -19.03 -13.24
C LEU A 10 -22.47 -17.72 -13.89
N LEU A 11 -21.81 -16.86 -13.12
CA LEU A 11 -21.14 -15.68 -13.68
C LEU A 11 -19.80 -16.13 -14.29
N LEU A 12 -19.75 -16.08 -15.62
CA LEU A 12 -18.63 -16.39 -16.48
C LEU A 12 -17.34 -15.68 -16.01
N LEU A 13 -16.42 -16.42 -15.37
CA LEU A 13 -15.00 -16.10 -15.41
C LEU A 13 -14.51 -16.39 -16.83
N THR A 14 -14.69 -15.45 -17.74
CA THR A 14 -13.87 -15.43 -18.95
C THR A 14 -12.46 -15.03 -18.51
N ALA A 15 -11.59 -16.03 -18.48
CA ALA A 15 -10.16 -15.89 -18.40
C ALA A 15 -9.69 -14.91 -19.47
N ALA A 16 -9.40 -13.67 -19.08
CA ALA A 16 -8.46 -12.83 -19.81
C ALA A 16 -7.05 -13.35 -19.49
N CYS A 17 -6.70 -14.49 -20.09
CA CYS A 17 -5.30 -14.86 -20.29
C CYS A 17 -4.69 -13.85 -21.27
N LYS A 18 -4.37 -12.65 -20.80
CA LYS A 18 -3.47 -11.75 -21.52
C LYS A 18 -2.05 -12.22 -21.26
N LYS A 19 -1.53 -12.88 -22.29
CA LYS A 19 -0.17 -12.84 -22.85
C LYS A 19 0.98 -12.57 -21.86
N LYS A 20 1.90 -13.53 -21.82
CA LYS A 20 3.26 -13.44 -21.26
C LYS A 20 3.86 -12.05 -21.41
N ASP A 21 4.56 -11.64 -20.36
CA ASP A 21 5.40 -10.45 -20.20
C ASP A 21 6.54 -10.40 -21.23
N ASP A 22 6.19 -10.21 -22.50
CA ASP A 22 7.09 -9.49 -23.38
C ASP A 22 6.94 -8.02 -22.97
N GLU A 23 7.99 -7.45 -22.39
CA GLU A 23 8.14 -6.00 -22.21
C GLU A 23 7.96 -5.34 -23.59
N ALA A 24 6.70 -5.10 -23.97
CA ALA A 24 6.38 -4.43 -25.21
C ALA A 24 7.05 -3.06 -25.12
N ALA A 25 8.01 -2.83 -26.02
CA ALA A 25 8.67 -1.54 -26.14
C ALA A 25 7.61 -0.43 -26.13
N PRO A 26 7.83 0.67 -25.39
CA PRO A 26 6.85 1.74 -25.26
C PRO A 26 6.40 2.18 -26.66
N ALA A 27 5.08 2.28 -26.87
CA ALA A 27 4.52 2.69 -28.15
C ALA A 27 5.21 3.99 -28.61
N PRO A 28 5.91 3.98 -29.76
CA PRO A 28 6.69 5.14 -30.18
C PRO A 28 5.75 6.33 -30.41
N GLY A 29 6.10 7.48 -29.82
CA GLY A 29 5.48 8.78 -30.16
C GLY A 29 4.40 9.32 -29.23
N ARG A 30 4.25 8.84 -27.99
CA ARG A 30 3.32 9.47 -27.04
C ARG A 30 3.87 10.81 -26.54
N SER A 31 3.18 11.90 -26.91
CA SER A 31 3.44 13.26 -26.44
C SER A 31 2.43 13.67 -25.37
N GLY A 32 2.88 14.40 -24.35
CA GLY A 32 2.01 15.00 -23.33
C GLY A 32 2.54 14.84 -21.90
N PRO A 33 1.79 15.37 -20.92
CA PRO A 33 2.04 15.17 -19.50
C PRO A 33 2.29 13.69 -19.15
N ASN A 34 3.39 13.42 -18.44
CA ASN A 34 3.73 12.07 -18.01
C ASN A 34 4.49 12.06 -16.69
N VAL A 35 4.50 10.88 -16.06
CA VAL A 35 5.41 10.55 -14.95
C VAL A 35 6.56 9.76 -15.54
N SER A 36 7.81 10.21 -15.32
CA SER A 36 9.01 9.56 -15.88
C SER A 36 9.83 8.90 -14.78
N SER A 37 10.73 7.98 -15.15
CA SER A 37 11.70 7.43 -14.20
C SER A 37 12.61 8.53 -13.64
N ALA A 38 13.00 9.52 -14.46
CA ALA A 38 13.84 10.64 -14.03
C ALA A 38 13.18 11.50 -12.93
N SER A 39 11.87 11.77 -13.04
CA SER A 39 11.13 12.54 -12.03
C SER A 39 11.11 11.83 -10.68
N LEU A 40 10.98 10.50 -10.71
CA LEU A 40 10.96 9.63 -9.54
C LEU A 40 12.35 9.44 -8.93
N THR A 41 13.35 9.10 -9.74
CA THR A 41 14.72 8.82 -9.25
C THR A 41 15.37 10.03 -8.61
N THR A 42 15.15 11.24 -9.14
CA THR A 42 15.74 12.47 -8.58
C THR A 42 15.29 12.72 -7.15
N GLN A 43 13.98 12.61 -6.90
CA GLN A 43 13.42 12.79 -5.56
C GLN A 43 13.84 11.68 -4.60
N MET A 44 13.94 10.44 -5.10
CA MET A 44 14.20 9.24 -4.31
C MET A 44 15.68 8.89 -4.18
N ALA A 45 16.58 9.76 -4.64
CA ALA A 45 18.01 9.56 -4.49
C ALA A 45 18.40 9.46 -3.00
N ALA A 46 19.34 8.56 -2.70
CA ALA A 46 19.76 8.29 -1.34
C ALA A 46 20.30 9.57 -0.67
N GLY A 47 19.85 9.83 0.56
CA GLY A 47 20.21 11.04 1.32
C GLY A 47 19.30 12.23 1.05
N ASN A 48 18.48 12.20 -0.01
CA ASN A 48 17.42 13.18 -0.18
C ASN A 48 16.27 12.90 0.78
N TYR A 49 15.61 13.98 1.19
CA TYR A 49 14.38 13.92 1.94
C TYR A 49 13.38 14.90 1.34
N THR A 50 12.10 14.54 1.43
CA THR A 50 11.01 15.44 1.12
C THR A 50 10.13 15.54 2.34
N VAL A 51 9.78 16.77 2.73
CA VAL A 51 8.90 17.04 3.85
C VAL A 51 7.47 17.08 3.33
N TYR A 52 6.56 16.52 4.10
CA TYR A 52 5.13 16.48 3.80
C TYR A 52 4.34 16.92 5.03
N ASN A 53 3.12 17.36 4.79
CA ASN A 53 2.11 17.51 5.81
C ASN A 53 1.05 16.42 5.64
N ARG A 54 0.78 15.68 6.71
CA ARG A 54 -0.33 14.73 6.82
C ARG A 54 -1.54 15.42 7.46
N TYR A 55 -2.66 15.40 6.76
CA TYR A 55 -3.92 15.99 7.18
C TYR A 55 -4.92 14.87 7.50
N GLY A 56 -5.37 14.76 8.75
CA GLY A 56 -6.40 13.81 9.17
C GLY A 56 -7.78 14.45 9.39
N THR A 57 -7.85 15.77 9.51
CA THR A 57 -9.08 16.53 9.75
C THR A 57 -9.49 17.31 8.51
N GLY A 58 -10.80 17.46 8.27
CA GLY A 58 -11.34 18.19 7.12
C GLY A 58 -11.08 17.53 5.76
N VAL A 59 -10.63 16.27 5.74
CA VAL A 59 -10.25 15.55 4.51
C VAL A 59 -11.29 14.56 4.03
N SER A 60 -12.32 14.25 4.82
CA SER A 60 -13.25 13.14 4.57
C SER A 60 -13.97 13.19 3.22
N THR A 61 -14.17 14.39 2.68
CA THR A 61 -14.83 14.65 1.39
C THR A 61 -13.85 14.80 0.23
N LEU A 62 -12.54 14.79 0.46
CA LEU A 62 -11.56 14.98 -0.60
C LEU A 62 -11.58 13.79 -1.56
N GLN A 63 -12.00 14.07 -2.79
CA GLN A 63 -11.96 13.15 -3.90
C GLN A 63 -11.56 13.94 -5.16
N PRO A 64 -10.34 13.76 -5.67
CA PRO A 64 -9.90 14.44 -6.88
C PRO A 64 -10.80 14.08 -8.06
N THR A 65 -11.14 15.08 -8.87
CA THR A 65 -11.75 14.86 -10.18
C THR A 65 -10.72 14.23 -11.13
N THR A 66 -11.19 13.39 -12.04
CA THR A 66 -10.37 12.68 -13.04
C THR A 66 -10.54 13.32 -14.43
N GLY A 67 -9.58 13.09 -15.32
CA GLY A 67 -9.55 13.62 -16.69
C GLY A 67 -8.41 14.60 -16.91
N SER A 68 -8.30 15.10 -18.14
CA SER A 68 -7.31 16.08 -18.53
C SER A 68 -7.71 17.51 -18.16
N GLY A 69 -6.73 18.40 -18.00
CA GLY A 69 -6.92 19.83 -17.73
C GLY A 69 -7.58 20.15 -16.39
N GLN A 70 -7.44 19.28 -15.39
CA GLN A 70 -8.08 19.49 -14.09
C GLN A 70 -7.37 20.55 -13.26
N THR A 71 -8.10 21.14 -12.31
CA THR A 71 -7.52 22.00 -11.27
C THR A 71 -7.82 21.39 -9.92
N TRP A 72 -6.77 20.99 -9.20
CA TRP A 72 -6.87 20.46 -7.85
C TRP A 72 -6.30 21.50 -6.88
N ASN A 73 -7.16 22.13 -6.09
CA ASN A 73 -6.74 23.15 -5.13
C ASN A 73 -6.89 22.66 -3.70
N TYR A 74 -5.76 22.47 -3.02
CA TYR A 74 -5.70 22.07 -1.61
C TYR A 74 -5.07 23.16 -0.73
N SER A 75 -4.97 24.39 -1.22
CA SER A 75 -4.36 25.51 -0.49
C SER A 75 -5.04 25.82 0.86
N SER A 76 -6.32 25.46 1.02
CA SER A 76 -7.09 25.68 2.24
C SER A 76 -6.84 24.66 3.36
N LEU A 77 -6.09 23.57 3.10
CA LEU A 77 -5.76 22.60 4.13
C LEU A 77 -4.76 23.18 5.13
N THR A 78 -5.15 23.21 6.40
CA THR A 78 -4.34 23.73 7.51
C THR A 78 -4.17 22.68 8.61
N GLY A 79 -3.22 22.89 9.54
CA GLY A 79 -3.05 22.03 10.72
C GLY A 79 -2.50 20.63 10.45
N GLY A 80 -1.80 20.41 9.33
CA GLY A 80 -1.20 19.11 9.02
C GLY A 80 -0.01 18.78 9.94
N THR A 81 0.14 17.50 10.27
CA THR A 81 1.31 16.98 10.99
C THR A 81 2.48 16.81 10.03
N VAL A 82 3.64 17.36 10.39
CA VAL A 82 4.85 17.24 9.56
C VAL A 82 5.34 15.79 9.58
N ASP A 83 5.58 15.24 8.40
CA ASP A 83 6.22 13.95 8.19
C ASP A 83 7.38 14.12 7.21
N THR A 84 8.46 13.39 7.42
CA THR A 84 9.65 13.46 6.56
C THR A 84 9.84 12.12 5.86
N MET A 85 9.64 12.11 4.55
CA MET A 85 9.98 10.96 3.73
C MET A 85 11.47 11.00 3.41
N ARG A 86 12.23 10.02 3.91
CA ARG A 86 13.67 9.85 3.65
C ARG A 86 13.91 8.56 2.91
N PHE A 87 14.65 8.65 1.80
CA PHE A 87 15.08 7.48 1.05
C PHE A 87 16.57 7.22 1.29
N ALA A 88 16.89 5.94 1.42
CA ALA A 88 18.26 5.44 1.49
C ALA A 88 18.53 4.49 0.33
N SER A 89 19.81 4.23 0.03
CA SER A 89 20.17 3.16 -0.88
C SER A 89 19.65 1.83 -0.33
N ALA A 90 19.21 0.94 -1.22
CA ALA A 90 18.84 -0.41 -0.81
C ALA A 90 20.11 -1.24 -0.56
N SER A 91 20.17 -1.91 0.60
CA SER A 91 21.33 -2.71 1.01
C SER A 91 21.02 -4.19 1.29
N ASN A 92 19.75 -4.60 1.20
CA ASN A 92 19.31 -5.95 1.57
C ASN A 92 19.23 -6.85 0.33
N ALA A 93 20.04 -7.90 0.32
CA ALA A 93 20.16 -8.85 -0.79
C ALA A 93 18.87 -9.62 -1.11
N THR A 94 17.93 -9.72 -0.16
CA THR A 94 16.59 -10.31 -0.38
C THR A 94 15.82 -9.54 -1.46
N PHE A 95 16.10 -8.25 -1.61
CA PHE A 95 15.44 -7.34 -2.55
C PHE A 95 16.41 -6.91 -3.66
N GLY A 96 16.98 -7.86 -4.40
CA GLY A 96 18.04 -7.59 -5.40
C GLY A 96 17.68 -6.59 -6.52
N GLY A 97 16.40 -6.32 -6.74
CA GLY A 97 15.94 -5.28 -7.69
C GLY A 97 15.67 -3.91 -7.07
N ALA A 98 15.88 -3.73 -5.77
CA ALA A 98 15.56 -2.48 -5.08
C ALA A 98 16.55 -1.37 -5.46
N THR A 99 16.01 -0.21 -5.84
CA THR A 99 16.79 1.01 -6.09
C THR A 99 16.95 1.84 -4.83
N TYR A 100 15.97 1.82 -3.93
CA TYR A 100 15.98 2.57 -2.68
C TYR A 100 15.13 1.89 -1.61
N SER A 101 15.30 2.34 -0.37
CA SER A 101 14.54 1.90 0.79
C SER A 101 14.01 3.10 1.58
N ARG A 102 12.91 2.91 2.29
CA ARG A 102 12.33 3.89 3.21
C ARG A 102 12.06 3.22 4.54
N SER A 103 12.57 3.81 5.60
CA SER A 103 12.22 3.45 6.97
C SER A 103 11.04 4.29 7.44
N GLN A 104 10.01 3.65 7.98
CA GLN A 104 8.80 4.32 8.46
C GLN A 104 8.29 3.68 9.75
N LEU A 105 7.86 4.53 10.67
CA LEU A 105 7.15 4.10 11.87
C LEU A 105 5.70 3.80 11.48
N VAL A 106 5.27 2.55 11.62
CA VAL A 106 3.92 2.09 11.32
C VAL A 106 3.33 1.39 12.53
N ASP A 107 2.02 1.49 12.72
CA ASP A 107 1.33 0.68 13.70
C ASP A 107 1.25 -0.76 13.16
N PHE A 108 2.02 -1.65 13.78
CA PHE A 108 2.06 -3.06 13.43
C PHE A 108 1.51 -3.88 14.61
N GLY A 109 0.78 -4.94 14.32
CA GLY A 109 0.19 -5.81 15.33
C GLY A 109 -1.07 -6.51 14.85
N VAL A 110 -1.75 -7.14 15.79
CA VAL A 110 -2.94 -7.96 15.50
C VAL A 110 -4.12 -7.49 16.34
N GLY A 111 -5.28 -7.39 15.69
CA GLY A 111 -6.51 -6.90 16.31
C GLY A 111 -6.33 -5.50 16.91
N GLY A 112 -6.83 -5.31 18.13
CA GLY A 112 -6.67 -4.05 18.87
C GLY A 112 -5.29 -3.86 19.53
N ASN A 113 -4.38 -4.82 19.39
CA ASN A 113 -3.05 -4.77 19.99
C ASN A 113 -1.99 -4.42 18.94
N THR A 114 -1.86 -3.12 18.68
CA THR A 114 -0.86 -2.56 17.77
C THR A 114 0.19 -1.80 18.56
N GLN A 115 1.41 -1.76 18.02
CA GLN A 115 2.49 -0.91 18.54
C GLN A 115 3.24 -0.26 17.37
N PRO A 116 3.83 0.92 17.58
CA PRO A 116 4.62 1.56 16.56
C PRO A 116 5.93 0.78 16.33
N VAL A 117 6.13 0.31 15.10
CA VAL A 117 7.29 -0.45 14.67
C VAL A 117 7.93 0.24 13.48
N ASN A 118 9.25 0.34 13.49
CA ASN A 118 10.00 0.89 12.37
C ASN A 118 10.22 -0.20 11.31
N ILE A 119 9.46 -0.13 10.22
CA ILE A 119 9.56 -1.05 9.08
C ILE A 119 10.38 -0.40 7.98
N THR A 120 11.27 -1.17 7.35
CA THR A 120 12.00 -0.73 6.15
C THR A 120 11.38 -1.33 4.91
N THR A 121 10.76 -0.50 4.08
CA THR A 121 10.17 -0.90 2.80
C THR A 121 11.19 -0.71 1.67
N TYR A 122 11.24 -1.65 0.74
CA TYR A 122 12.17 -1.63 -0.40
C TYR A 122 11.40 -1.41 -1.70
N PHE A 123 11.93 -0.55 -2.56
CA PHE A 123 11.27 -0.12 -3.76
C PHE A 123 12.19 -0.22 -4.97
N GLN A 124 11.58 -0.39 -6.14
CA GLN A 124 12.25 -0.39 -7.43
C GLN A 124 11.62 0.67 -8.35
N VAL A 125 12.44 1.48 -9.01
CA VAL A 125 12.05 2.25 -10.20
C VAL A 125 12.75 1.68 -11.41
N SER A 126 11.98 1.37 -12.44
CA SER A 126 12.43 0.82 -13.72
C SER A 126 11.51 1.28 -14.84
N SER A 127 11.79 0.90 -16.09
CA SER A 127 10.87 1.08 -17.22
C SER A 127 9.50 0.45 -16.95
N GLY A 128 9.44 -0.65 -16.19
CA GLY A 128 8.18 -1.30 -15.82
C GLY A 128 7.30 -0.50 -14.86
N GLY A 129 7.84 0.53 -14.18
CA GLY A 129 7.11 1.29 -13.16
C GLY A 129 7.91 1.54 -11.87
N TRP A 130 7.25 2.19 -10.92
CA TRP A 130 7.62 2.20 -9.52
C TRP A 130 6.88 1.08 -8.79
N PHE A 131 7.62 0.20 -8.11
CA PHE A 131 7.11 -0.92 -7.35
C PHE A 131 7.61 -0.93 -5.93
N GLU A 132 6.81 -1.49 -5.04
CA GLU A 132 7.22 -1.97 -3.72
C GLU A 132 7.53 -3.47 -3.82
N LEU A 133 8.75 -3.83 -3.41
CA LEU A 133 9.24 -5.21 -3.49
C LEU A 133 8.92 -6.01 -2.22
N GLY A 134 8.75 -5.33 -1.09
CA GLY A 134 8.43 -5.90 0.20
C GLY A 134 9.07 -5.10 1.32
N HIS A 135 9.22 -5.71 2.50
CA HIS A 135 9.72 -5.03 3.67
C HIS A 135 10.58 -5.89 4.59
N SER A 136 11.38 -5.22 5.42
CA SER A 136 12.04 -5.81 6.57
C SER A 136 11.34 -5.37 7.85
N LEU A 137 10.98 -6.36 8.67
CA LEU A 137 10.40 -6.22 9.99
C LEU A 137 11.50 -6.53 11.03
N PRO A 138 11.74 -5.67 12.04
CA PRO A 138 12.64 -6.01 13.14
C PRO A 138 12.04 -7.13 14.01
N ALA A 139 12.82 -7.68 14.95
CA ALA A 139 12.24 -8.60 15.93
C ALA A 139 11.31 -7.82 16.89
N LEU A 140 10.15 -8.39 17.20
CA LEU A 140 9.21 -7.79 18.14
C LEU A 140 8.29 -8.82 18.80
N SER A 141 7.62 -8.44 19.88
CA SER A 141 6.65 -9.28 20.58
C SER A 141 5.40 -8.48 20.93
N PHE A 142 4.25 -9.15 20.88
CA PHE A 142 2.96 -8.65 21.33
C PHE A 142 2.48 -9.50 22.48
N THR A 143 1.90 -8.86 23.48
CA THR A 143 1.34 -9.50 24.66
C THR A 143 -0.12 -9.10 24.74
N ALA A 144 -1.03 -10.06 24.56
CA ALA A 144 -2.47 -9.83 24.61
C ALA A 144 -3.03 -10.37 25.93
N PRO A 145 -3.68 -9.53 26.77
CA PRO A 145 -4.36 -10.03 27.96
C PRO A 145 -5.44 -11.04 27.54
N ALA A 146 -5.41 -12.23 28.11
CA ALA A 146 -6.43 -13.24 27.91
C ALA A 146 -7.42 -13.15 29.10
N PRO A 147 -8.67 -12.69 28.89
CA PRO A 147 -9.71 -12.81 29.92
C PRO A 147 -10.05 -14.29 30.15
N PRO A 148 -10.45 -14.71 31.37
CA PRO A 148 -10.69 -13.93 32.58
C PRO A 148 -9.51 -13.84 33.58
N ALA A 149 -8.35 -14.44 33.30
CA ALA A 149 -7.13 -14.42 34.13
C ALA A 149 -5.94 -15.00 33.33
N PRO A 150 -4.66 -14.74 33.72
CA PRO A 150 -3.49 -15.29 33.03
C PRO A 150 -3.57 -16.82 32.90
N PRO A 151 -2.99 -17.38 31.83
CA PRO A 151 -1.84 -16.83 31.09
C PRO A 151 -2.16 -15.97 29.87
N THR A 152 -1.40 -14.88 29.79
CA THR A 152 -1.32 -13.96 28.66
C THR A 152 -0.89 -14.68 27.38
N ALA A 153 -1.49 -14.36 26.25
CA ALA A 153 -1.01 -14.84 24.96
C ALA A 153 0.13 -13.94 24.47
N THR A 154 1.22 -14.54 24.00
CA THR A 154 2.34 -13.82 23.39
C THR A 154 2.50 -14.23 21.94
N ILE A 155 2.64 -13.25 21.05
CA ILE A 155 3.00 -13.45 19.65
C ILE A 155 4.36 -12.82 19.39
N THR A 156 5.32 -13.60 18.92
CA THR A 156 6.70 -13.19 18.71
C THR A 156 7.01 -13.24 17.22
N PHE A 157 7.51 -12.14 16.66
CA PHE A 157 8.05 -12.08 15.31
C PHE A 157 9.57 -11.98 15.39
N ALA A 158 10.27 -12.89 14.72
CA ALA A 158 11.71 -12.72 14.51
C ALA A 158 11.95 -11.63 13.46
N ALA A 159 13.16 -11.06 13.45
CA ALA A 159 13.57 -10.18 12.37
C ALA A 159 13.50 -10.94 11.04
N GLN A 160 12.87 -10.34 10.04
CA GLN A 160 12.58 -11.00 8.77
C GLN A 160 12.49 -10.00 7.62
N SER A 161 12.74 -10.49 6.41
CA SER A 161 12.57 -9.74 5.18
C SER A 161 11.60 -10.50 4.29
N ASN A 162 10.44 -9.90 4.03
CA ASN A 162 9.34 -10.53 3.31
C ASN A 162 9.14 -9.84 1.97
N VAL A 163 9.05 -10.65 0.92
CA VAL A 163 8.92 -10.21 -0.48
C VAL A 163 7.46 -10.37 -0.91
N TYR A 164 6.96 -9.42 -1.70
CA TYR A 164 5.67 -9.60 -2.36
C TYR A 164 5.73 -10.74 -3.39
N THR A 165 4.74 -11.63 -3.35
CA THR A 165 4.60 -12.75 -4.27
C THR A 165 3.14 -12.89 -4.77
N PRO A 166 2.89 -13.45 -5.96
CA PRO A 166 3.87 -13.71 -7.02
C PRO A 166 4.40 -12.42 -7.67
N ASN A 167 3.70 -11.30 -7.50
CA ASN A 167 4.04 -10.02 -8.11
C ASN A 167 4.38 -8.97 -7.07
N LYS A 168 5.32 -8.09 -7.41
CA LYS A 168 5.61 -6.82 -6.73
C LYS A 168 4.33 -5.96 -6.65
N LEU A 169 4.21 -5.09 -5.66
CA LEU A 169 3.07 -4.19 -5.54
C LEU A 169 3.33 -2.89 -6.34
N PRO A 170 2.62 -2.62 -7.46
CA PRO A 170 2.85 -1.42 -8.27
C PRO A 170 2.33 -0.15 -7.59
N TRP A 171 3.10 0.92 -7.72
CA TRP A 171 2.74 2.30 -7.35
C TRP A 171 2.40 3.15 -8.57
N THR A 172 3.00 2.83 -9.73
CA THR A 172 2.69 3.44 -11.02
C THR A 172 2.52 2.35 -12.09
N PRO A 173 1.90 2.66 -13.24
CA PRO A 173 2.09 1.87 -14.46
C PRO A 173 3.52 1.98 -14.99
N ALA A 174 3.79 1.35 -16.14
CA ALA A 174 5.04 1.47 -16.86
C ALA A 174 5.40 2.93 -17.15
N LEU A 175 6.70 3.24 -17.08
CA LEU A 175 7.23 4.59 -17.24
C LEU A 175 7.85 4.76 -18.64
N PRO A 176 7.69 5.93 -19.29
CA PRO A 176 6.87 7.06 -18.84
C PRO A 176 5.37 6.74 -18.85
N ALA A 177 4.68 7.08 -17.77
CA ALA A 177 3.25 6.80 -17.58
C ALA A 177 2.42 8.01 -18.01
N TYR A 178 1.50 7.79 -18.95
CA TYR A 178 0.60 8.80 -19.52
C TYR A 178 -0.85 8.51 -19.15
N GLU A 179 -1.72 9.51 -19.33
CA GLU A 179 -3.16 9.36 -19.10
C GLU A 179 -3.74 8.15 -19.85
N GLY A 180 -4.52 7.32 -19.12
CA GLY A 180 -5.08 6.07 -19.63
C GLY A 180 -4.25 4.82 -19.29
N ASP A 181 -2.96 4.96 -19.00
CA ASP A 181 -2.09 3.82 -18.70
C ASP A 181 -2.52 3.12 -17.41
N SER A 182 -2.40 1.79 -17.41
CA SER A 182 -2.80 1.00 -16.25
C SER A 182 -2.01 -0.29 -16.12
N VAL A 183 -1.94 -0.79 -14.89
CA VAL A 183 -1.43 -2.11 -14.55
C VAL A 183 -2.35 -2.74 -13.51
N SER A 184 -2.79 -3.97 -13.75
CA SER A 184 -3.50 -4.78 -12.77
C SER A 184 -2.51 -5.62 -11.98
N PHE A 185 -2.85 -5.93 -10.72
CA PHE A 185 -1.97 -6.70 -9.87
C PHE A 185 -2.73 -7.60 -8.91
N ASN A 186 -2.06 -8.67 -8.51
CA ASN A 186 -2.37 -9.49 -7.35
C ASN A 186 -1.03 -9.79 -6.66
N SER A 187 -0.89 -9.27 -5.44
CA SER A 187 0.35 -9.28 -4.66
C SER A 187 0.03 -9.70 -3.24
N MET A 188 0.87 -10.54 -2.66
CA MET A 188 0.71 -11.05 -1.30
C MET A 188 2.03 -10.90 -0.56
N ILE A 189 1.96 -10.48 0.69
CA ILE A 189 3.08 -10.49 1.63
C ILE A 189 2.66 -11.22 2.90
N GLN A 190 3.60 -11.93 3.52
CA GLN A 190 3.35 -12.71 4.72
C GLN A 190 4.43 -12.46 5.76
N ASP A 191 4.02 -12.02 6.96
CA ASP A 191 4.87 -11.89 8.12
C ASP A 191 4.69 -13.10 9.03
N SER A 192 5.78 -13.83 9.29
CA SER A 192 5.75 -15.08 10.03
C SER A 192 6.20 -14.88 11.48
N GLY A 193 5.53 -15.54 12.41
CA GLY A 193 5.82 -15.45 13.84
C GLY A 193 5.53 -16.75 14.57
N ARG A 194 5.54 -16.69 15.90
CA ARG A 194 5.19 -17.78 16.80
C ARG A 194 4.27 -17.30 17.91
N VAL A 195 3.27 -18.09 18.26
CA VAL A 195 2.34 -17.80 19.35
C VAL A 195 2.51 -18.79 20.49
N THR A 196 2.51 -18.28 21.72
CA THR A 196 2.31 -19.05 22.93
C THR A 196 1.04 -18.55 23.59
N ALA A 197 0.03 -19.41 23.68
CA ALA A 197 -1.26 -19.10 24.28
C ALA A 197 -1.71 -20.34 25.06
N PRO A 198 -1.33 -20.45 26.35
CA PRO A 198 -1.55 -21.71 27.08
C PRO A 198 -3.03 -22.05 27.28
N ASN A 199 -3.92 -21.04 27.32
CA ASN A 199 -5.38 -21.24 27.33
C ASN A 199 -5.91 -21.99 26.10
N PHE A 200 -5.14 -22.02 25.01
CA PHE A 200 -5.44 -22.76 23.78
C PHE A 200 -4.49 -23.95 23.58
N PHE A 201 -3.71 -24.32 24.60
CA PHE A 201 -2.69 -25.35 24.53
C PHE A 201 -1.66 -25.11 23.41
N LEU A 202 -1.42 -23.83 23.08
CA LEU A 202 -0.44 -23.43 22.08
C LEU A 202 0.87 -23.05 22.76
N SER A 203 1.96 -23.68 22.32
CA SER A 203 3.31 -23.40 22.82
C SER A 203 4.24 -23.25 21.62
N ASN A 204 4.75 -22.02 21.44
CA ASN A 204 5.68 -21.69 20.36
C ASN A 204 5.16 -22.07 18.95
N THR A 205 3.84 -22.04 18.77
CA THR A 205 3.15 -22.54 17.58
C THR A 205 3.34 -21.56 16.42
N PRO A 206 3.72 -22.00 15.21
CA PRO A 206 3.81 -21.15 14.04
C PRO A 206 2.53 -20.36 13.75
N VAL A 207 2.68 -19.06 13.53
CA VAL A 207 1.62 -18.17 13.04
C VAL A 207 2.10 -17.34 11.87
N ALA A 208 1.17 -16.80 11.08
CA ALA A 208 1.49 -15.82 10.06
C ALA A 208 0.38 -14.79 9.88
N MET A 209 0.77 -13.55 9.58
CA MET A 209 -0.11 -12.50 9.07
C MET A 209 0.08 -12.43 7.57
N LYS A 210 -0.98 -12.69 6.81
CA LYS A 210 -0.95 -12.68 5.34
C LYS A 210 -1.82 -11.54 4.83
N THR A 211 -1.24 -10.68 4.02
CA THR A 211 -1.95 -9.57 3.37
C THR A 211 -1.96 -9.81 1.88
N THR A 212 -3.14 -9.96 1.30
CA THR A 212 -3.33 -10.09 -0.16
C THR A 212 -3.95 -8.81 -0.70
N SER A 213 -3.28 -8.19 -1.67
CA SER A 213 -3.72 -6.97 -2.34
C SER A 213 -4.02 -7.28 -3.80
N THR A 214 -5.25 -7.04 -4.25
CA THR A 214 -5.67 -7.24 -5.64
C THR A 214 -6.31 -5.97 -6.18
N GLY A 215 -5.87 -5.49 -7.34
CA GLY A 215 -6.43 -4.26 -7.89
C GLY A 215 -5.79 -3.76 -9.18
N VAL A 216 -5.88 -2.45 -9.36
CA VAL A 216 -5.39 -1.72 -10.54
C VAL A 216 -4.77 -0.40 -10.13
N VAL A 217 -3.68 -0.05 -10.81
CA VAL A 217 -3.08 1.28 -10.80
C VAL A 217 -3.34 1.90 -12.16
N LYS A 218 -3.86 3.13 -12.21
CA LYS A 218 -4.20 3.81 -13.47
C LYS A 218 -3.87 5.29 -13.42
N VAL A 219 -3.28 5.82 -14.49
CA VAL A 219 -3.22 7.28 -14.68
C VAL A 219 -4.61 7.76 -15.10
N VAL A 220 -5.26 8.52 -14.23
CA VAL A 220 -6.67 8.92 -14.40
C VAL A 220 -6.87 10.40 -14.69
N GLY A 221 -5.80 11.20 -14.71
CA GLY A 221 -5.93 12.60 -15.08
C GLY A 221 -4.60 13.36 -15.11
N SER A 222 -4.69 14.59 -15.61
CA SER A 222 -3.60 15.55 -15.74
C SER A 222 -4.13 16.96 -15.51
N GLY A 223 -3.32 17.85 -14.95
CA GLY A 223 -3.79 19.18 -14.59
C GLY A 223 -2.84 20.01 -13.73
N MET A 224 -3.38 21.03 -13.08
CA MET A 224 -2.69 21.93 -12.16
C MET A 224 -3.04 21.58 -10.71
N LEU A 225 -2.02 21.37 -9.88
CA LEU A 225 -2.14 21.08 -8.45
C LEU A 225 -1.65 22.27 -7.63
N GLN A 226 -2.51 22.87 -6.82
CA GLN A 226 -2.11 23.85 -5.82
C GLN A 226 -1.99 23.18 -4.44
N LEU A 227 -0.75 23.08 -3.95
CA LEU A 227 -0.44 22.45 -2.67
C LEU A 227 -0.74 23.40 -1.50
N PRO A 228 -1.02 22.86 -0.29
CA PRO A 228 -1.11 23.67 0.92
C PRO A 228 0.15 24.51 1.16
N GLY A 229 -0.02 25.79 1.50
CA GLY A 229 1.09 26.69 1.78
C GLY A 229 1.87 27.17 0.54
N THR A 230 1.39 26.88 -0.67
CA THR A 230 2.03 27.31 -1.93
C THR A 230 1.15 28.29 -2.69
N SER A 231 1.75 29.34 -3.25
CA SER A 231 1.04 30.36 -4.04
C SER A 231 0.88 29.98 -5.52
N ALA A 232 1.80 29.17 -6.05
CA ALA A 232 1.79 28.73 -7.44
C ALA A 232 1.30 27.27 -7.56
N ALA A 233 0.46 27.01 -8.56
CA ALA A 233 0.07 25.65 -8.91
C ALA A 233 1.16 24.97 -9.77
N ILE A 234 1.27 23.65 -9.63
CA ILE A 234 2.28 22.81 -10.29
C ILE A 234 1.59 21.87 -11.29
N ASN A 235 2.20 21.66 -12.45
CA ASN A 235 1.74 20.64 -13.40
C ASN A 235 1.84 19.24 -12.77
N ALA A 236 0.72 18.53 -12.70
CA ALA A 236 0.63 17.23 -12.05
C ALA A 236 -0.13 16.19 -12.87
N MET A 237 0.29 14.94 -12.71
CA MET A 237 -0.41 13.73 -13.12
C MET A 237 -1.10 13.11 -11.91
N LEU A 238 -2.30 12.60 -12.11
CA LEU A 238 -3.07 11.90 -11.10
C LEU A 238 -3.07 10.40 -11.40
N ILE A 239 -2.45 9.62 -10.52
CA ILE A 239 -2.50 8.17 -10.54
C ILE A 239 -3.47 7.70 -9.47
N ARG A 240 -4.43 6.87 -9.85
CA ARG A 240 -5.36 6.22 -8.93
C ARG A 240 -4.99 4.76 -8.76
N ARG A 241 -4.72 4.36 -7.52
CA ARG A 241 -4.62 2.97 -7.08
C ARG A 241 -5.96 2.56 -6.51
N THR A 242 -6.58 1.52 -7.05
CA THR A 242 -7.84 0.97 -6.54
C THR A 242 -7.64 -0.52 -6.31
N PHE A 243 -7.72 -0.96 -5.07
CA PHE A 243 -7.45 -2.35 -4.72
C PHE A 243 -8.22 -2.79 -3.49
N THR A 244 -8.38 -4.10 -3.35
CA THR A 244 -8.89 -4.75 -2.15
C THR A 244 -7.71 -5.35 -1.41
N ARG A 245 -7.60 -5.06 -0.11
CA ARG A 245 -6.67 -5.69 0.81
C ARG A 245 -7.43 -6.71 1.66
N VAL A 246 -7.01 -7.97 1.62
CA VAL A 246 -7.54 -9.05 2.46
C VAL A 246 -6.46 -9.45 3.45
N ASN A 247 -6.76 -9.29 4.74
CA ASN A 247 -5.88 -9.70 5.82
C ASN A 247 -6.34 -11.05 6.37
N ASN A 248 -5.43 -12.01 6.41
CA ASN A 248 -5.64 -13.32 7.00
C ASN A 248 -4.66 -13.57 8.14
N PHE A 249 -5.12 -14.29 9.15
CA PHE A 249 -4.26 -14.80 10.21
C PHE A 249 -4.22 -16.33 10.12
N LEU A 250 -3.02 -16.90 10.14
CA LEU A 250 -2.80 -18.33 10.00
C LEU A 250 -2.18 -18.89 11.28
N LEU A 251 -2.65 -20.05 11.73
CA LEU A 251 -2.08 -20.87 12.80
C LEU A 251 -1.75 -22.24 12.20
N ASN A 252 -0.48 -22.64 12.24
CA ASN A 252 0.02 -23.84 11.56
C ASN A 252 -0.37 -23.92 10.06
N GLY A 253 -0.42 -22.78 9.38
CA GLY A 253 -0.76 -22.70 7.95
C GLY A 253 -2.26 -22.79 7.62
N THR A 254 -3.13 -22.91 8.63
CA THR A 254 -4.58 -22.96 8.48
C THR A 254 -5.26 -21.81 9.22
N THR A 255 -6.53 -21.52 8.90
CA THR A 255 -7.33 -20.55 9.66
C THR A 255 -7.43 -21.00 11.13
N PRO A 256 -7.04 -20.15 12.10
CA PRO A 256 -7.14 -20.49 13.52
C PRO A 256 -8.59 -20.66 13.99
N PRO A 257 -8.81 -21.31 15.14
CA PRO A 257 -10.12 -21.38 15.77
C PRO A 257 -10.72 -19.98 16.00
N VAL A 258 -12.01 -19.81 15.70
CA VAL A 258 -12.70 -18.52 15.84
C VAL A 258 -12.58 -17.92 17.24
N GLN A 259 -12.56 -18.76 18.28
CA GLN A 259 -12.43 -18.34 19.67
C GLN A 259 -11.07 -17.65 19.93
N LEU A 260 -10.00 -18.15 19.31
CA LEU A 260 -8.67 -17.54 19.38
C LEU A 260 -8.66 -16.19 18.65
N LEU A 261 -9.25 -16.15 17.45
CA LEU A 261 -9.39 -14.93 16.66
C LEU A 261 -10.18 -13.85 17.43
N THR A 262 -11.32 -14.22 18.04
CA THR A 262 -12.12 -13.32 18.88
C THR A 262 -11.34 -12.82 20.08
N MET A 263 -10.61 -13.69 20.79
CA MET A 263 -9.78 -13.26 21.93
C MET A 263 -8.71 -12.25 21.52
N LEU A 264 -8.11 -12.44 20.35
CA LEU A 264 -7.08 -11.53 19.82
C LEU A 264 -7.68 -10.28 19.15
N GLY A 265 -9.01 -10.17 19.05
CA GLY A 265 -9.69 -9.10 18.33
C GLY A 265 -9.39 -9.09 16.83
N ILE A 266 -9.10 -10.26 16.25
CA ILE A 266 -8.75 -10.43 14.84
C ILE A 266 -9.99 -10.92 14.08
N THR A 267 -10.25 -10.31 12.92
CA THR A 267 -11.21 -10.82 11.94
C THR A 267 -10.43 -11.46 10.79
N ASP A 268 -10.46 -12.80 10.69
CA ASP A 268 -9.84 -13.49 9.56
C ASP A 268 -10.59 -13.19 8.25
N GLY A 269 -9.84 -12.97 7.17
CA GLY A 269 -10.40 -12.58 5.88
C GLY A 269 -10.98 -11.16 5.85
N GLN A 270 -10.57 -10.29 6.78
CA GLN A 270 -11.00 -8.90 6.78
C GLN A 270 -10.62 -8.24 5.44
N SER A 271 -11.64 -7.76 4.74
CA SER A 271 -11.49 -7.11 3.44
C SER A 271 -11.63 -5.60 3.59
N THR A 272 -10.67 -4.86 3.05
CA THR A 272 -10.66 -3.39 3.01
C THR A 272 -10.58 -2.94 1.56
N ALA A 273 -11.56 -2.14 1.11
CA ALA A 273 -11.47 -1.48 -0.18
C ALA A 273 -10.62 -0.21 -0.03
N VAL A 274 -9.55 -0.10 -0.82
CA VAL A 274 -8.60 1.01 -0.77
C VAL A 274 -8.62 1.78 -2.09
N VAL A 275 -8.65 3.11 -1.98
CA VAL A 275 -8.41 4.01 -3.10
C VAL A 275 -7.36 5.05 -2.70
N ALA A 276 -6.22 5.04 -3.38
CA ALA A 276 -5.20 6.08 -3.26
C ALA A 276 -5.17 6.94 -4.52
N TYR A 277 -5.13 8.25 -4.35
CA TYR A 277 -4.96 9.23 -5.41
C TYR A 277 -3.61 9.89 -5.24
N ASP A 278 -2.63 9.45 -6.01
CA ASP A 278 -1.25 9.86 -5.93
C ASP A 278 -0.96 10.92 -7.00
N PHE A 279 -0.43 12.07 -6.58
CA PHE A 279 -0.05 13.18 -7.45
C PHE A 279 1.44 13.14 -7.75
N TYR A 280 1.78 13.26 -9.02
CA TYR A 280 3.16 13.29 -9.51
C TYR A 280 3.39 14.51 -10.36
N GLY A 281 4.38 15.31 -10.03
CA GLY A 281 4.80 16.44 -10.84
C GLY A 281 5.58 16.00 -12.08
N GLN A 282 5.53 16.83 -13.11
CA GLN A 282 6.31 16.63 -14.33
C GLN A 282 7.76 17.10 -14.16
N GLY A 283 8.65 16.66 -15.04
CA GLY A 283 10.06 17.06 -14.99
C GLY A 283 10.78 16.48 -13.77
N ASN A 284 11.31 17.33 -12.89
CA ASN A 284 12.08 16.92 -11.72
C ASN A 284 11.29 16.99 -10.39
N GLU A 285 9.98 17.25 -10.47
CA GLU A 285 9.15 17.47 -9.26
C GLU A 285 8.83 16.20 -8.47
N GLY A 286 8.76 15.04 -9.15
CA GLY A 286 8.53 13.75 -8.51
C GLY A 286 7.16 13.62 -7.84
N TYR A 287 7.08 12.84 -6.77
CA TYR A 287 5.87 12.60 -5.97
C TYR A 287 5.48 13.82 -5.12
N LEU A 288 4.30 14.37 -5.39
CA LEU A 288 3.78 15.59 -4.76
C LEU A 288 2.85 15.31 -3.57
N GLY A 289 2.26 14.12 -3.51
CA GLY A 289 1.37 13.75 -2.41
C GLY A 289 0.35 12.68 -2.76
N SER A 290 -0.49 12.34 -1.78
CA SER A 290 -1.59 11.40 -1.95
C SER A 290 -2.84 11.78 -1.15
N ILE A 291 -4.01 11.41 -1.65
CA ILE A 291 -5.23 11.28 -0.84
C ILE A 291 -5.55 9.80 -0.69
N TYR A 292 -5.60 9.32 0.55
CA TYR A 292 -5.80 7.90 0.87
C TYR A 292 -7.18 7.65 1.45
N ARG A 293 -7.89 6.68 0.88
CA ARG A 293 -9.27 6.33 1.25
C ARG A 293 -9.40 4.85 1.54
N GLU A 294 -10.14 4.53 2.58
CA GLU A 294 -10.57 3.16 2.88
C GLU A 294 -12.09 3.12 3.01
N ASN A 295 -12.71 2.11 2.42
CA ASN A 295 -14.15 1.85 2.49
C ASN A 295 -15.01 3.09 2.14
N GLY A 296 -14.56 3.89 1.18
CA GLY A 296 -15.25 5.10 0.72
C GLY A 296 -14.94 6.38 1.51
N THR A 297 -14.22 6.30 2.63
CA THR A 297 -13.88 7.46 3.47
C THR A 297 -12.42 7.84 3.28
N THR A 298 -12.16 9.13 3.07
CA THR A 298 -10.79 9.64 3.10
C THR A 298 -10.27 9.66 4.53
N LEU A 299 -9.22 8.88 4.78
CA LEU A 299 -8.59 8.78 6.10
C LEU A 299 -7.56 9.88 6.30
N TYR A 300 -6.78 10.18 5.26
CA TYR A 300 -5.81 11.25 5.28
C TYR A 300 -5.49 11.78 3.90
N ALA A 301 -5.03 13.03 3.86
CA ALA A 301 -4.30 13.59 2.74
C ALA A 301 -2.85 13.83 3.15
N TYR A 302 -1.92 13.73 2.20
CA TYR A 302 -0.50 13.82 2.43
C TYR A 302 0.11 14.65 1.31
N PHE A 303 0.57 15.86 1.58
CA PHE A 303 1.05 16.77 0.53
C PHE A 303 2.44 17.30 0.83
N ARG A 304 3.26 17.40 -0.21
CA ARG A 304 4.62 17.94 -0.12
C ARG A 304 4.56 19.34 0.46
N LYS A 305 5.44 19.60 1.42
CA LYS A 305 5.70 20.92 1.98
C LYS A 305 6.82 21.55 1.16
N ASN A 306 6.55 22.74 0.61
CA ASN A 306 7.58 23.58 0.01
C ASN A 306 8.39 24.32 1.09
#